data_AF-A0A0F9HUP6-F1
#
_entry.id   AF-A0A0F9HUP6-F1
#
_cell.length_a   1.000
_cell.length_b   1.000
_cell.length_c   1.000
_cell.angle_alpha   90.00
_cell.angle_beta   90.00
_cell.angle_gamma   90.00
#
_symmetry.space_group_name_H-M   'P 1'
#
loop_
_entity.id
_entity.type
_entity.pdbx_description
1 polymer ?
#
loop_
_entity_poly.entity_id
_entity_poly.type
_entity_poly.pdbx_seq_one_letter_code
_entity_poly.pdbx_strand_id
1 'polypeptide(L)'
;MSDRLQQLTADLLQAARRAGADASDAIAVDGTSVSIDVLDGRLEHAERSEGIEIGLRVMLGQRQACVSASDVKPETLRMMAERAVTMAREAPVDPTIGLADPDQLARDWDAAALEIADATAEPAPA
;
A
#
# COMPACT_ATOMS: atom_id res chain seq x y z
N MET A 1 -15.18 5.13 -2.07
CA MET A 1 -14.06 4.22 -1.72
C MET A 1 -12.71 4.93 -1.83
N SER A 2 -12.38 5.55 -2.98
CA SER A 2 -11.09 6.23 -3.21
C SER A 2 -10.74 7.27 -2.13
N ASP A 3 -11.70 8.12 -1.75
CA ASP A 3 -11.50 9.17 -0.74
C ASP A 3 -11.04 8.62 0.63
N ARG A 4 -11.46 7.41 1.01
CA ARG A 4 -11.06 6.78 2.27
C ARG A 4 -9.60 6.33 2.23
N LEU A 5 -9.17 5.67 1.16
CA LEU A 5 -7.79 5.21 1.02
C LEU A 5 -6.83 6.40 0.90
N GLN A 6 -7.23 7.43 0.16
CA GLN A 6 -6.49 8.68 0.07
C GLN A 6 -6.30 9.30 1.47
N GLN A 7 -7.37 9.40 2.26
CA GLN A 7 -7.27 9.94 3.62
C GLN A 7 -6.32 9.11 4.50
N LEU A 8 -6.41 7.78 4.46
CA LEU A 8 -5.51 6.91 5.24
C LEU A 8 -4.04 7.12 4.88
N THR A 9 -3.72 7.20 3.59
CA THR A 9 -2.34 7.48 3.15
C THR A 9 -1.89 8.88 3.55
N ALA A 10 -2.76 9.90 3.45
CA ALA A 10 -2.44 11.26 3.88
C ALA A 10 -2.16 11.34 5.39
N ASP A 11 -2.96 10.65 6.20
CA ASP A 11 -2.80 10.59 7.65
C ASP A 11 -1.49 9.87 8.04
N LEU A 12 -1.14 8.78 7.37
CA LEU A 12 0.13 8.08 7.55
C LEU A 12 1.34 8.96 7.23
N LEU A 13 1.30 9.66 6.08
CA LEU A 13 2.37 10.57 5.69
C LEU A 13 2.50 11.74 6.68
N GLN A 14 1.38 12.27 7.16
CA GLN A 14 1.39 13.32 8.19
C GLN A 14 1.97 12.81 9.51
N ALA A 15 1.60 11.60 9.93
CA ALA A 15 2.12 10.98 11.15
C ALA A 15 3.63 10.69 11.03
N ALA A 16 4.10 10.17 9.90
CA ALA A 16 5.53 9.92 9.64
C ALA A 16 6.34 11.21 9.70
N ARG A 17 5.85 12.28 9.06
CA ARG A 17 6.48 13.60 9.12
C ARG A 17 6.55 14.14 10.55
N ARG A 18 5.47 14.01 11.33
CA ARG A 18 5.44 14.42 12.75
C ARG A 18 6.38 13.59 13.63
N ALA A 19 6.55 12.31 13.33
CA ALA A 19 7.48 11.42 14.01
C ALA A 19 8.96 11.70 13.64
N GLY A 20 9.20 12.50 12.58
CA GLY A 20 10.52 12.97 12.20
C GLY A 20 11.15 12.18 11.05
N ALA A 21 10.37 11.62 10.14
CA ALA A 21 10.88 11.14 8.85
C ALA A 21 11.29 12.32 7.96
N ASP A 22 12.39 12.18 7.23
CA ASP A 22 12.82 13.16 6.22
C ASP A 22 11.96 13.06 4.95
N ALA A 23 11.71 11.82 4.54
CA ALA A 23 10.85 11.47 3.42
C ALA A 23 10.07 10.17 3.75
N SER A 24 8.94 9.97 3.08
CA SER A 24 8.13 8.77 3.26
C SER A 24 7.19 8.57 2.07
N ASP A 25 6.84 7.32 1.81
CA ASP A 25 5.72 6.94 0.95
C ASP A 25 4.77 6.03 1.71
N ALA A 26 3.50 6.06 1.31
CA ALA A 26 2.44 5.28 1.92
C ALA A 26 1.59 4.63 0.84
N ILE A 27 1.14 3.41 1.11
CA ILE A 27 0.22 2.66 0.27
C ILE A 27 -0.97 2.24 1.11
N ALA A 28 -2.17 2.31 0.52
CA ALA A 28 -3.38 1.73 1.09
C ALA A 28 -4.11 0.97 -0.03
N VAL A 29 -4.43 -0.29 0.23
CA VAL A 29 -5.07 -1.19 -0.73
C VAL A 29 -6.34 -1.73 -0.09
N ASP A 30 -7.46 -1.63 -0.79
CA ASP A 30 -8.71 -2.30 -0.44
C ASP A 30 -8.88 -3.48 -1.39
N GLY A 31 -9.12 -4.67 -0.83
CA GLY A 31 -9.22 -5.91 -1.58
C GLY A 31 -10.41 -6.73 -1.16
N THR A 32 -11.08 -7.35 -2.13
CA THR A 32 -12.09 -8.39 -1.91
C THR A 32 -11.69 -9.62 -2.71
N SER A 33 -11.79 -10.79 -2.12
CA SER A 33 -11.56 -12.09 -2.74
C SER A 33 -12.76 -12.99 -2.51
N VAL A 34 -13.14 -13.77 -3.52
CA VAL A 34 -14.16 -14.81 -3.41
C VAL A 34 -13.56 -16.09 -3.96
N SER A 35 -13.55 -17.16 -3.17
CA SER A 35 -13.10 -18.50 -3.57
C SER A 35 -14.29 -19.45 -3.60
N ILE A 36 -14.43 -20.22 -4.69
CA ILE A 36 -15.47 -21.22 -4.87
C ILE A 36 -14.80 -22.54 -5.25
N ASP A 37 -14.94 -23.55 -4.41
CA ASP A 37 -14.43 -24.89 -4.66
C ASP A 37 -15.60 -25.83 -4.99
N VAL A 38 -15.42 -26.65 -6.04
CA VAL A 38 -16.43 -27.59 -6.55
C VAL A 38 -15.79 -28.97 -6.67
N LEU A 39 -16.44 -29.98 -6.08
CA LEU A 39 -16.05 -31.38 -6.18
C LEU A 39 -17.24 -32.20 -6.70
N ASP A 40 -17.00 -33.06 -7.70
CA ASP A 40 -18.03 -33.86 -8.37
C ASP A 40 -19.25 -33.05 -8.86
N GLY A 41 -18.99 -31.83 -9.35
CA GLY A 41 -20.02 -30.92 -9.86
C GLY A 41 -20.91 -30.32 -8.76
N ARG A 42 -20.52 -30.44 -7.49
CA ARG A 42 -21.22 -29.87 -6.33
C ARG A 42 -20.34 -28.86 -5.61
N LEU A 43 -20.95 -27.79 -5.14
CA LEU A 43 -20.29 -26.81 -4.29
C LEU A 43 -19.75 -27.50 -3.04
N GLU A 44 -18.45 -27.41 -2.84
CA GLU A 44 -17.76 -27.93 -1.66
C GLU A 44 -17.48 -26.80 -0.67
N HIS A 45 -16.97 -25.67 -1.18
CA HIS A 45 -16.57 -24.54 -0.35
C HIS A 45 -16.85 -23.21 -1.04
N ALA A 46 -17.24 -22.22 -0.26
CA ALA A 46 -17.38 -20.84 -0.70
C ALA A 46 -16.85 -19.92 0.39
N GLU A 47 -15.81 -19.15 0.08
CA GLU A 47 -15.21 -18.17 0.98
C GLU A 47 -15.28 -16.77 0.36
N ARG A 48 -15.51 -15.76 1.22
CA ARG A 48 -15.31 -14.36 0.86
C ARG A 48 -14.42 -13.70 1.90
N SER A 49 -13.36 -13.06 1.43
CA SER A 49 -12.45 -12.27 2.24
C SER A 49 -12.49 -10.82 1.77
N GLU A 50 -12.48 -9.87 2.70
CA GLU A 50 -12.35 -8.45 2.39
C GLU A 50 -11.47 -7.78 3.44
N GLY A 51 -10.69 -6.78 3.03
CA GLY A 51 -9.77 -6.12 3.93
C GLY A 51 -9.09 -4.91 3.32
N ILE A 52 -8.67 -4.01 4.20
CA ILE A 52 -7.81 -2.88 3.85
C ILE A 52 -6.44 -3.16 4.44
N GLU A 53 -5.41 -3.10 3.61
CA GLU A 53 -4.01 -3.18 4.01
C GLU A 53 -3.37 -1.80 3.82
N ILE A 54 -2.59 -1.38 4.80
CA ILE A 54 -1.81 -0.14 4.75
C ILE A 54 -0.33 -0.44 4.92
N GLY A 55 0.50 0.30 4.19
CA GLY A 55 1.95 0.24 4.27
C GLY A 55 2.55 1.64 4.37
N LEU A 56 3.62 1.76 5.14
CA LEU A 56 4.38 2.99 5.30
C LEU A 56 5.87 2.66 5.18
N ARG A 57 6.54 3.33 4.25
CA ARG A 57 8.01 3.38 4.20
C ARG A 57 8.46 4.76 4.65
N VAL A 58 9.41 4.80 5.57
CA VAL A 58 10.05 6.04 6.01
C VAL A 58 11.52 6.02 5.68
N MET A 59 12.06 7.21 5.41
CA MET A 59 13.46 7.46 5.12
C MET A 59 13.96 8.55 6.08
N LEU A 60 15.12 8.31 6.69
CA LEU A 60 15.77 9.22 7.63
C LEU A 60 17.27 9.13 7.46
N GLY A 61 17.92 10.19 6.96
CA GLY A 61 19.38 10.25 6.83
C GLY A 61 20.00 9.08 6.06
N GLN A 62 19.44 8.73 4.88
CA GLN A 62 19.83 7.55 4.08
C GLN A 62 19.65 6.21 4.81
N ARG A 63 18.69 6.12 5.72
CA ARG A 63 18.23 4.87 6.34
C ARG A 63 16.75 4.71 6.08
N GLN A 64 16.26 3.48 5.93
CA GLN A 64 14.84 3.23 5.72
C GLN A 64 14.29 2.13 6.61
N ALA A 65 12.97 2.18 6.81
CA ALA A 65 12.18 1.09 7.34
C ALA A 65 10.80 1.07 6.69
N CYS A 66 10.28 -0.14 6.50
CA CYS A 66 8.93 -0.38 6.00
C CYS A 66 8.14 -1.13 7.06
N VAL A 67 6.89 -0.72 7.24
CA VAL A 67 5.93 -1.40 8.12
C VAL A 67 4.59 -1.50 7.40
N SER A 68 3.80 -2.52 7.74
CA SER A 68 2.43 -2.72 7.24
C SER A 68 1.48 -3.09 8.38
N ALA A 69 0.19 -2.85 8.16
CA ALA A 69 -0.87 -3.21 9.09
C ALA A 69 -2.21 -3.34 8.35
N SER A 70 -3.14 -4.11 8.94
CA SER A 70 -4.53 -4.23 8.48
C SER A 70 -5.54 -3.47 9.35
N ASP A 71 -5.11 -2.97 10.52
CA ASP A 71 -5.93 -2.09 11.38
C ASP A 71 -5.68 -0.62 11.04
N VAL A 72 -6.73 0.07 10.61
CA VAL A 72 -6.66 1.44 10.08
C VAL A 72 -7.11 2.50 11.08
N LYS A 73 -7.19 2.17 12.37
CA LYS A 73 -7.53 3.13 13.43
C LYS A 73 -6.46 4.23 13.55
N PRO A 74 -6.84 5.48 13.86
CA PRO A 74 -5.91 6.60 13.99
C PRO A 74 -4.73 6.33 14.95
N GLU A 75 -4.98 5.63 16.05
CA GLU A 75 -3.95 5.26 17.03
C GLU A 75 -2.92 4.30 16.43
N THR A 76 -3.38 3.36 15.61
CA THR A 76 -2.53 2.41 14.89
C THR A 76 -1.67 3.13 13.86
N LEU A 77 -2.23 4.08 13.09
CA LEU A 77 -1.46 4.89 12.13
C LEU A 77 -0.32 5.65 12.82
N ARG A 78 -0.60 6.28 13.96
CA ARG A 78 0.41 7.00 14.75
C ARG A 78 1.50 6.06 15.27
N MET A 79 1.11 4.93 15.86
CA MET A 79 2.06 3.94 16.38
C MET A 79 2.94 3.37 15.25
N MET A 80 2.35 3.08 14.10
CA MET A 80 3.02 2.57 12.92
C MET A 80 4.08 3.55 12.43
N ALA A 81 3.76 4.85 12.34
CA ALA A 81 4.73 5.89 11.99
C ALA A 81 5.88 6.02 12.99
N GLU A 82 5.58 6.06 14.30
CA GLU A 82 6.60 6.15 15.35
C GLU A 82 7.55 4.94 15.33
N ARG A 83 7.00 3.75 15.14
CA ARG A 83 7.77 2.51 15.01
C ARG A 83 8.65 2.54 13.76
N ALA A 84 8.10 2.93 12.61
CA ALA A 84 8.85 3.01 11.37
C ALA A 84 10.07 3.93 11.51
N VAL A 85 9.88 5.14 12.09
CA VAL A 85 10.99 6.07 12.30
C VAL A 85 12.03 5.52 13.27
N THR A 86 11.58 4.88 14.35
CA THR A 86 12.49 4.22 15.31
C THR A 86 13.32 3.13 14.62
N MET A 87 12.69 2.29 13.79
CA MET A 87 13.38 1.25 13.03
C MET A 87 14.37 1.85 12.03
N ALA A 88 14.00 2.92 11.32
CA ALA A 88 14.89 3.57 10.35
C ALA A 88 16.13 4.18 11.03
N ARG A 89 16.03 4.68 12.27
CA ARG A 89 17.20 5.18 13.03
C ARG A 89 18.25 4.09 13.26
N GLU A 90 17.80 2.87 13.54
CA GLU A 90 18.67 1.72 13.82
C GLU A 90 19.12 0.98 12.55
N ALA A 91 18.45 1.19 11.42
CA ALA A 91 18.79 0.57 10.15
C ALA A 91 20.13 1.08 9.60
N PRO A 92 20.92 0.25 8.88
CA PRO A 92 22.17 0.69 8.26
C PRO A 92 21.93 1.78 7.21
N VAL A 93 22.98 2.56 6.95
CA VAL A 93 22.96 3.56 5.88
C VAL A 93 22.97 2.84 4.53
N ASP A 94 22.05 3.24 3.65
CA ASP A 94 21.91 2.77 2.28
C ASP A 94 21.95 3.98 1.32
N PRO A 95 23.00 4.14 0.51
CA PRO A 95 23.16 5.29 -0.39
C PRO A 95 22.24 5.25 -1.61
N THR A 96 21.48 4.17 -1.81
CA THR A 96 20.66 3.97 -3.01
C THR A 96 19.17 4.23 -2.79
N ILE A 97 18.78 4.57 -1.55
CA ILE A 97 17.38 4.83 -1.21
C ILE A 97 17.00 6.27 -1.49
N GLY A 98 15.73 6.49 -1.83
CA GLY A 98 15.15 7.81 -2.00
C GLY A 98 13.75 7.74 -2.59
N LEU A 99 13.07 8.87 -2.54
CA LEU A 99 11.93 9.11 -3.42
C LEU A 99 12.44 9.53 -4.79
N ALA A 100 11.62 9.31 -5.81
CA ALA A 100 11.92 9.85 -7.14
C ALA A 100 11.95 11.38 -7.07
N ASP A 101 12.95 11.98 -7.72
CA ASP A 101 13.00 13.42 -7.89
C ASP A 101 11.80 13.90 -8.76
N PRO A 102 11.30 15.12 -8.57
CA PRO A 102 10.13 15.61 -9.32
C PRO A 102 10.27 15.60 -10.85
N ASP A 103 11.50 15.62 -11.37
CA ASP A 103 11.82 15.52 -12.79
C ASP A 103 11.90 14.07 -13.30
N GLN A 104 12.02 13.08 -12.40
CA GLN A 104 11.95 11.65 -12.70
C GLN A 104 10.52 11.13 -12.76
N LEU A 105 9.54 11.91 -12.28
CA LEU A 105 8.12 11.54 -12.36
C LEU A 105 7.63 11.59 -13.81
N ALA A 106 6.99 10.50 -14.24
CA ALA A 106 6.32 10.45 -15.53
C ALA A 106 5.29 11.58 -15.65
N ARG A 107 5.39 12.36 -16.74
CA ARG A 107 4.47 13.46 -17.05
C ARG A 107 3.32 13.05 -17.96
N ASP A 108 3.49 11.92 -18.64
CA ASP A 108 2.51 11.31 -19.52
C ASP A 108 2.30 9.86 -19.07
N TRP A 109 1.05 9.41 -18.99
CA TRP A 109 0.65 8.13 -18.40
C TRP A 109 -0.44 7.44 -19.20
N ASP A 110 -0.41 7.51 -20.52
CA ASP A 110 -1.33 6.73 -21.36
C ASP A 110 -1.13 5.21 -21.17
N ALA A 111 -1.77 4.66 -20.14
CA ALA A 111 -1.74 3.25 -19.80
C ALA A 111 -2.42 2.39 -20.87
N ALA A 112 -3.33 2.96 -21.66
CA ALA A 112 -3.97 2.25 -22.76
C ALA A 112 -2.98 2.02 -23.92
N ALA A 113 -2.12 3.01 -24.21
CA ALA A 113 -1.05 2.86 -25.19
C ALA A 113 -0.03 1.77 -24.82
N LEU A 114 0.06 1.39 -23.55
CA LEU A 114 0.96 0.34 -23.07
C LEU A 114 0.34 -1.06 -23.16
N GLU A 115 -0.94 -1.19 -23.49
CA GLU A 115 -1.69 -2.46 -23.57
C GLU A 115 -1.49 -3.36 -22.32
N ILE A 116 -1.34 -2.76 -21.14
CA ILE A 116 -1.02 -3.46 -19.87
C ILE A 116 -2.24 -4.06 -19.17
N ALA A 117 -3.45 -3.82 -19.68
CA ALA A 117 -4.69 -4.35 -19.13
C ALA A 117 -5.59 -4.88 -20.25
N ASP A 118 -6.21 -6.04 -20.01
CA ASP A 118 -7.26 -6.57 -20.87
C ASP A 118 -8.57 -5.83 -20.57
N ALA A 119 -9.13 -5.18 -21.59
CA ALA A 119 -10.39 -4.46 -21.48
C ALA A 119 -11.63 -5.36 -21.68
N THR A 120 -11.45 -6.64 -22.01
CA THR A 120 -12.56 -7.58 -22.17
C THR A 120 -13.23 -7.84 -20.83
N ALA A 121 -14.56 -8.02 -20.88
CA ALA A 121 -15.34 -8.34 -19.69
C ALA A 121 -14.98 -9.73 -19.17
N GLU A 122 -15.10 -9.93 -17.85
CA GLU A 122 -14.98 -11.25 -17.25
C GLU A 122 -15.91 -12.26 -17.95
N PRO A 123 -15.46 -13.49 -18.18
CA PRO A 123 -16.28 -14.51 -18.83
C PRO A 123 -17.52 -14.80 -17.97
N ALA A 124 -18.68 -14.94 -18.62
CA ALA A 124 -19.89 -15.37 -17.94
C ALA A 124 -19.69 -16.81 -17.39
N PRO A 125 -20.15 -17.11 -16.16
CA PRO A 125 -20.18 -18.48 -15.67
C PRO A 125 -21.04 -19.35 -16.61
N ALA A 126 -20.51 -20.52 -16.97
CA ALA A 126 -21.19 -21.50 -17.83
C ALA A 126 -22.26 -22.30 -17.09
#